data_AF-A0A3D1THB4-F1
#
_entry.id   AF-A0A3D1THB4-F1
#
_cell.length_a   1.000
_cell.length_b   1.000
_cell.length_c   1.000
_cell.angle_alpha   90.00
_cell.angle_beta   90.00
_cell.angle_gamma   90.00
#
_symmetry.space_group_name_H-M   'P 1'
#
loop_
_entity.id
_entity.type
_entity.pdbx_description
1 polymer ?
#
loop_
_entity_poly.entity_id
_entity_poly.type
_entity_poly.pdbx_seq_one_letter_code
_entity_poly.pdbx_strand_id
1 'polypeptide(L)'
;MNWKQHIKSALIAFVLVSIGFELGKTVTQRQLKTGQLQWQSESISPDPTAGTLPQETTAQVVVYYLHGTFRCVTCNTIESMAEQLVQTQFSPQLAEDRLAWKTYNFQKDEAFAKNHGIVASCIMISRFENGREVDFKRLDDVWNLIDKPDEFNQHVGSAIRTALDQS
;
A
#
# COMPACT_ATOMS: atom_id res chain seq x y z
N MET A 1 -36.05 -15.96 52.06
CA MET A 1 -35.48 -16.05 50.70
C MET A 1 -34.26 -15.12 50.64
N ASN A 2 -33.05 -15.67 50.68
CA ASN A 2 -31.80 -14.92 50.94
C ASN A 2 -31.24 -14.26 49.66
N TRP A 3 -31.95 -13.25 49.17
CA TRP A 3 -31.63 -12.44 47.97
C TRP A 3 -30.18 -11.90 47.95
N LYS A 4 -29.59 -11.59 49.11
CA LYS A 4 -28.19 -11.10 49.21
C LYS A 4 -27.17 -12.15 48.76
N GLN A 5 -27.46 -13.43 48.91
CA GLN A 5 -26.58 -14.51 48.46
C GLN A 5 -26.62 -14.67 46.93
N HIS A 6 -27.79 -14.46 46.33
CA HIS A 6 -27.96 -14.49 44.88
C HIS A 6 -27.29 -13.30 44.19
N ILE A 7 -27.29 -12.09 44.78
CA ILE A 7 -26.55 -10.95 44.23
C ILE A 7 -25.03 -11.22 44.22
N LYS A 8 -24.48 -11.74 45.33
CA LYS A 8 -23.05 -12.04 45.40
C LYS A 8 -22.64 -13.10 44.37
N SER A 9 -23.46 -14.14 44.20
CA SER A 9 -23.24 -15.17 43.17
C SER A 9 -23.31 -14.60 41.75
N ALA A 10 -24.23 -13.68 41.48
CA ALA A 10 -24.34 -13.04 40.17
C ALA A 10 -23.12 -12.14 39.84
N LEU A 11 -22.62 -11.39 40.83
CA LEU A 11 -21.42 -10.55 40.63
C LEU A 11 -20.15 -11.38 40.41
N ILE A 12 -19.98 -12.49 41.13
CA ILE A 12 -18.84 -13.39 40.93
C ILE A 12 -18.90 -14.05 39.54
N ALA A 13 -20.09 -14.46 39.09
CA ALA A 13 -20.28 -15.01 37.75
C ALA A 13 -19.91 -14.00 36.66
N PHE A 14 -20.31 -12.74 36.81
CA PHE A 14 -19.98 -11.68 35.84
C PHE A 14 -18.47 -11.43 35.74
N VAL A 15 -17.78 -11.36 36.89
CA VAL A 15 -16.31 -11.18 36.92
C VAL A 15 -15.58 -12.36 36.26
N LEU A 16 -16.03 -13.59 36.47
CA LEU A 16 -15.42 -14.78 35.85
C LEU A 16 -15.63 -14.81 34.33
N VAL A 17 -16.76 -14.32 33.83
CA VAL A 17 -17.04 -14.23 32.38
C VAL A 17 -16.15 -13.18 31.71
N SER A 18 -15.90 -12.02 32.33
CA SER A 18 -15.00 -11.00 31.79
C SER A 18 -13.55 -11.48 31.68
N ILE A 19 -13.02 -12.13 32.73
CA ILE A 19 -11.65 -12.66 32.72
C ILE A 19 -11.51 -13.81 31.70
N GLY A 20 -12.55 -14.64 31.54
CA GLY A 20 -12.57 -15.70 30.53
C GLY A 20 -12.57 -15.18 29.08
N PHE A 21 -13.22 -14.04 28.82
CA PHE A 21 -13.30 -13.45 27.47
C PHE A 21 -11.97 -12.83 27.01
N GLU A 22 -11.14 -12.31 27.93
CA GLU A 22 -9.81 -11.80 27.60
C GLU A 22 -8.81 -12.92 27.24
N LEU A 23 -8.86 -14.08 27.92
CA LEU A 23 -7.98 -15.22 27.62
C LEU A 23 -8.39 -15.99 26.34
N GLY A 24 -9.67 -15.94 25.96
CA GLY A 24 -10.18 -16.57 24.75
C GLY A 24 -9.68 -15.93 23.44
N LYS A 25 -9.33 -14.63 23.46
CA LYS A 25 -8.83 -13.91 22.28
C LYS A 25 -7.36 -14.21 21.93
N THR A 26 -6.57 -14.71 22.88
CA THR A 26 -5.13 -14.96 22.68
C THR A 26 -4.81 -16.38 22.21
N VAL A 27 -5.75 -17.33 22.32
CA VAL A 27 -5.55 -18.74 21.93
C VAL A 27 -6.09 -19.06 20.52
N THR A 28 -7.10 -18.33 20.04
CA THR A 28 -7.69 -18.53 18.71
C THR A 28 -6.81 -18.06 17.55
N GLN A 29 -5.77 -17.24 17.79
CA GLN A 29 -4.78 -16.90 16.74
C GLN A 29 -3.69 -17.95 16.53
N ARG A 30 -3.58 -18.98 17.39
CA ARG A 30 -2.54 -20.01 17.25
C ARG A 30 -2.97 -21.28 16.52
N GLN A 31 -4.26 -21.44 16.19
CA GLN A 31 -4.80 -22.66 15.54
C GLN A 31 -5.10 -22.57 14.03
N LEU A 32 -4.65 -21.54 13.32
CA LEU A 32 -4.54 -21.59 11.84
C LEU A 32 -3.15 -22.06 11.36
N LYS A 33 -2.23 -22.31 12.28
CA LYS A 33 -0.98 -23.01 12.03
C LYS A 33 -1.16 -24.43 12.55
N THR A 34 -0.76 -25.41 11.76
CA THR A 34 -0.69 -26.86 12.08
C THR A 34 -1.96 -27.67 11.82
N GLY A 35 -2.14 -28.08 10.56
CA GLY A 35 -3.12 -29.08 10.14
C GLY A 35 -2.99 -29.49 8.66
N GLN A 36 -1.90 -30.21 8.32
CA GLN A 36 -1.73 -31.21 7.24
C GLN A 36 -2.14 -30.82 5.78
N LEU A 37 -1.21 -30.62 4.82
CA LEU A 37 -0.44 -31.63 4.02
C LEU A 37 -1.34 -32.76 3.46
N GLN A 38 -1.72 -32.78 2.17
CA GLN A 38 -1.01 -33.36 0.99
C GLN A 38 -1.96 -33.21 -0.22
N TRP A 39 -1.65 -32.84 -1.47
CA TRP A 39 -0.50 -32.96 -2.37
C TRP A 39 -0.58 -31.78 -3.38
N GLN A 40 0.47 -31.08 -3.75
CA GLN A 40 1.41 -31.51 -4.79
C GLN A 40 2.81 -30.96 -4.50
N SER A 41 3.77 -31.87 -4.59
CA SER A 41 5.16 -31.60 -4.86
C SER A 41 5.30 -31.01 -6.27
N GLU A 42 5.65 -29.74 -6.36
CA GLU A 42 6.53 -29.24 -7.41
C GLU A 42 7.57 -28.38 -6.68
N SER A 43 8.84 -28.65 -6.93
CA SER A 43 9.97 -27.93 -6.36
C SER A 43 9.91 -26.45 -6.71
N ILE A 44 9.39 -25.62 -5.80
CA ILE A 44 9.44 -24.16 -5.92
C ILE A 44 10.65 -23.70 -5.11
N SER A 45 11.76 -23.52 -5.84
CA SER A 45 12.81 -22.54 -5.50
C SER A 45 12.17 -21.24 -4.98
N PRO A 46 12.80 -20.44 -4.11
CA PRO A 46 12.21 -19.20 -3.64
C PRO A 46 11.80 -18.33 -4.84
N ASP A 47 10.50 -18.30 -5.10
CA ASP A 47 9.90 -17.57 -6.21
C ASP A 47 9.91 -16.08 -5.82
N PRO A 48 10.66 -15.22 -6.51
CA PRO A 48 10.69 -13.79 -6.24
C PRO A 48 9.45 -13.13 -6.88
N THR A 49 8.25 -13.62 -6.59
CA THR A 49 7.01 -12.94 -6.98
C THR A 49 6.63 -11.95 -5.86
N ALA A 50 7.54 -11.02 -5.59
CA ALA A 50 7.13 -9.68 -5.19
C ALA A 50 6.59 -9.01 -6.47
N GLY A 51 5.45 -8.32 -6.36
CA GLY A 51 4.76 -7.66 -7.48
C GLY A 51 5.76 -6.92 -8.36
N THR A 52 6.15 -7.55 -9.46
CA THR A 52 7.13 -6.98 -10.37
C THR A 52 6.35 -6.11 -11.32
N LEU A 53 6.40 -4.80 -11.08
CA LEU A 53 6.09 -3.82 -12.10
C LEU A 53 6.79 -4.26 -13.39
N PRO A 54 6.09 -4.36 -14.53
CA PRO A 54 6.74 -4.65 -15.79
C PRO A 54 7.66 -3.48 -16.08
N GLN A 55 8.96 -3.66 -15.81
CA GLN A 55 10.11 -2.98 -16.41
C GLN A 55 11.27 -2.91 -15.41
N GLU A 56 12.36 -3.58 -15.75
CA GLU A 56 13.71 -3.31 -15.24
C GLU A 56 13.95 -1.80 -15.32
N THR A 57 13.83 -1.12 -14.19
CA THR A 57 14.12 0.30 -14.06
C THR A 57 15.48 0.41 -13.41
N THR A 58 16.38 1.16 -14.04
CA THR A 58 17.66 1.54 -13.42
C THR A 58 17.46 2.66 -12.41
N ALA A 59 16.31 3.35 -12.47
CA ALA A 59 16.00 4.43 -11.57
C ALA A 59 15.72 3.95 -10.15
N GLN A 60 16.31 4.67 -9.19
CA GLN A 60 16.15 4.46 -7.75
C GLN A 60 14.71 4.71 -7.30
N VAL A 61 14.06 5.72 -7.88
CA VAL A 61 12.67 6.08 -7.56
C VAL A 61 11.87 6.17 -8.85
N VAL A 62 10.67 5.60 -8.85
CA VAL A 62 9.71 5.75 -9.95
C VAL A 62 8.41 6.32 -9.41
N VAL A 63 7.95 7.40 -10.04
CA VAL A 63 6.65 8.01 -9.76
C VAL A 63 5.68 7.51 -10.81
N TYR A 64 4.69 6.75 -10.36
CA TYR A 64 3.62 6.20 -11.16
C TYR A 64 2.36 7.04 -11.04
N TYR A 65 1.76 7.38 -12.17
CA TYR A 65 0.33 7.65 -12.23
C TYR A 65 -0.41 6.37 -12.64
N LEU A 66 -1.09 5.76 -11.67
CA LEU A 66 -1.89 4.56 -11.88
C LEU A 66 -3.28 4.96 -12.30
N HIS A 67 -3.78 4.42 -13.41
CA HIS A 67 -5.07 4.79 -13.96
C HIS A 67 -5.91 3.59 -14.39
N GLY A 68 -7.24 3.76 -14.36
CA GLY A 68 -8.15 2.82 -14.99
C GLY A 68 -8.14 2.94 -16.52
N THR A 69 -8.77 1.99 -17.20
CA THR A 69 -8.96 2.04 -18.66
C THR A 69 -9.83 3.22 -19.06
N PHE A 70 -10.88 3.49 -18.28
CA PHE A 70 -11.68 4.70 -18.44
C PHE A 70 -11.07 5.84 -17.62
N ARG A 71 -10.90 7.00 -18.26
CA ARG A 71 -10.27 8.18 -17.66
C ARG A 71 -11.21 9.37 -17.76
N CYS A 72 -11.57 9.94 -16.61
CA CYS A 72 -12.37 11.17 -16.56
C CYS A 72 -11.48 12.41 -16.63
N VAL A 73 -12.10 13.60 -16.71
CA VAL A 73 -11.40 14.89 -16.73
C VAL A 73 -10.47 15.02 -15.51
N THR A 74 -10.98 14.71 -14.32
CA THR A 74 -10.23 14.76 -13.06
C THR A 74 -9.00 13.83 -13.07
N CYS A 75 -9.12 12.63 -13.64
CA CYS A 75 -7.97 11.75 -13.82
C CYS A 75 -6.86 12.45 -14.63
N ASN A 76 -7.23 13.01 -15.79
CA ASN A 76 -6.28 13.69 -16.67
C ASN A 76 -5.67 14.94 -16.02
N THR A 77 -6.45 15.67 -15.22
CA THR A 77 -5.95 16.82 -14.45
C THR A 77 -4.87 16.40 -13.45
N ILE A 78 -5.12 15.37 -12.63
CA ILE A 78 -4.14 14.89 -11.64
C ILE A 78 -2.87 14.38 -12.32
N GLU A 79 -3.00 13.61 -13.41
CA GLU A 79 -1.84 13.14 -14.18
C GLU A 79 -0.99 14.32 -14.67
N SER A 80 -1.63 15.31 -15.30
CA SER A 80 -0.93 16.47 -15.85
C SER A 80 -0.26 17.30 -14.76
N MET A 81 -0.92 17.53 -13.63
CA MET A 81 -0.33 18.26 -12.49
C MET A 81 0.91 17.56 -11.95
N ALA A 82 0.84 16.23 -11.76
CA ALA A 82 1.95 15.44 -11.25
C ALA A 82 3.11 15.34 -12.25
N GLU A 83 2.81 15.14 -13.53
CA GLU A 83 3.81 15.12 -14.59
C GLU A 83 4.53 16.47 -14.68
N GLN A 84 3.79 17.59 -14.66
CA GLN A 84 4.38 18.93 -14.67
C GLN A 84 5.26 19.17 -13.45
N LEU A 85 4.83 18.76 -12.25
CA LEU A 85 5.65 18.85 -11.04
C LEU A 85 6.96 18.09 -11.20
N VAL A 86 6.90 16.83 -11.67
CA VAL A 86 8.08 15.98 -11.86
C VAL A 86 9.02 16.58 -12.90
N GLN A 87 8.51 17.02 -14.04
CA GLN A 87 9.32 17.63 -15.10
C GLN A 87 9.97 18.96 -14.67
N THR A 88 9.28 19.77 -13.86
CA THR A 88 9.77 21.11 -13.49
C THR A 88 10.71 21.06 -12.28
N GLN A 89 10.32 20.39 -11.20
CA GLN A 89 11.06 20.41 -9.93
C GLN A 89 12.09 19.28 -9.81
N PHE A 90 11.95 18.21 -10.60
CA PHE A 90 12.82 17.04 -10.53
C PHE A 90 13.56 16.75 -11.83
N SER A 91 13.67 17.75 -12.73
CA SER A 91 14.44 17.62 -13.98
C SER A 91 15.87 17.14 -13.79
N PRO A 92 16.64 17.54 -12.76
CA PRO A 92 17.99 16.99 -12.55
C PRO A 92 17.96 15.50 -12.26
N GLN A 93 17.04 15.03 -11.41
CA GLN A 93 16.94 13.62 -11.04
C GLN A 93 16.43 12.74 -12.18
N LEU A 94 15.58 13.30 -13.06
CA LEU A 94 15.21 12.65 -14.32
C LEU A 94 16.42 12.52 -15.26
N ALA A 95 17.25 13.56 -15.38
CA ALA A 95 18.43 13.54 -16.24
C ALA A 95 19.55 12.62 -15.73
N GLU A 96 19.62 12.42 -14.41
CA GLU A 96 20.55 11.51 -13.74
C GLU A 96 20.03 10.06 -13.67
N ASP A 97 18.88 9.75 -14.29
CA ASP A 97 18.18 8.47 -14.16
C ASP A 97 17.92 8.04 -12.70
N ARG A 98 17.92 8.97 -11.74
CA ARG A 98 17.60 8.67 -10.33
C ARG A 98 16.09 8.61 -10.09
N LEU A 99 15.34 9.38 -10.87
CA LEU A 99 13.88 9.42 -10.87
C LEU A 99 13.36 9.04 -12.25
N ALA A 100 12.25 8.31 -12.31
CA ALA A 100 11.48 8.14 -13.55
C ALA A 100 10.00 8.47 -13.35
N TRP A 101 9.36 9.02 -14.37
CA TRP A 101 7.90 9.19 -14.44
C TRP A 101 7.29 8.09 -15.33
N LYS A 102 6.24 7.43 -14.85
CA LYS A 102 5.53 6.41 -15.62
C LYS A 102 4.03 6.51 -15.43
N THR A 103 3.28 6.17 -16.47
CA THR A 103 1.83 5.96 -16.39
C THR A 103 1.54 4.47 -16.55
N TYR A 104 0.58 3.94 -15.79
CA TYR A 104 0.30 2.51 -15.81
C TYR A 104 -1.18 2.21 -15.64
N ASN A 105 -1.73 1.38 -16.52
CA ASN A 105 -3.10 0.91 -16.41
C ASN A 105 -3.18 -0.31 -15.50
N PHE A 106 -3.56 -0.10 -14.23
CA PHE A 106 -3.60 -1.16 -13.23
C PHE A 106 -4.67 -2.23 -13.51
N GLN A 107 -5.67 -1.95 -14.36
CA GLN A 107 -6.71 -2.94 -14.70
C GLN A 107 -6.22 -4.00 -15.69
N LYS A 108 -5.05 -3.80 -16.31
CA LYS A 108 -4.44 -4.80 -17.19
C LYS A 108 -3.66 -5.87 -16.42
N ASP A 109 -3.40 -5.65 -15.14
CA ASP A 109 -2.63 -6.54 -14.29
C ASP A 109 -3.28 -6.64 -12.91
N GLU A 110 -4.15 -7.64 -12.74
CA GLU A 110 -4.86 -7.87 -11.49
C GLU A 110 -3.92 -8.22 -10.33
N ALA A 111 -2.82 -8.92 -10.61
CA ALA A 111 -1.85 -9.30 -9.59
C ALA A 111 -1.14 -8.07 -9.04
N PHE A 112 -0.69 -7.17 -9.92
CA PHE A 112 -0.16 -5.87 -9.54
C PHE A 112 -1.18 -5.07 -8.73
N ALA A 113 -2.40 -4.87 -9.26
CA ALA A 113 -3.43 -4.10 -8.55
C ALA A 113 -3.71 -4.66 -7.15
N LYS A 114 -3.77 -5.99 -7.01
CA LYS A 114 -3.99 -6.66 -5.72
C LYS A 114 -2.79 -6.51 -4.77
N ASN A 115 -1.56 -6.72 -5.25
CA ASN A 115 -0.36 -6.66 -4.43
C ASN A 115 -0.10 -5.25 -3.88
N HIS A 116 -0.50 -4.22 -4.63
CA HIS A 116 -0.34 -2.82 -4.24
C HIS A 116 -1.63 -2.20 -3.64
N GLY A 117 -2.72 -2.96 -3.53
CA GLY A 117 -4.00 -2.49 -3.00
C GLY A 117 -4.66 -1.38 -3.83
N ILE A 118 -4.46 -1.39 -5.14
CA ILE A 118 -4.94 -0.38 -6.07
C ILE A 118 -6.38 -0.69 -6.49
N VAL A 119 -7.31 0.13 -6.01
CA VAL A 119 -8.75 0.01 -6.32
C VAL A 119 -9.27 1.16 -7.18
N ALA A 120 -8.48 2.22 -7.32
CA ALA A 120 -8.81 3.43 -8.08
C ALA A 120 -7.53 4.11 -8.58
N SER A 121 -7.68 5.06 -9.51
CA SER A 121 -6.55 5.85 -10.00
C SER A 121 -5.87 6.61 -8.85
N CYS A 122 -4.54 6.67 -8.84
CA CYS A 122 -3.77 7.31 -7.78
C CYS A 122 -2.32 7.58 -8.23
N ILE A 123 -1.60 8.35 -7.43
CA ILE A 123 -0.15 8.50 -7.57
C ILE A 123 0.51 7.52 -6.60
N MET A 124 1.49 6.77 -7.10
CA MET A 124 2.30 5.86 -6.31
C MET A 124 3.78 6.16 -6.54
N ILE A 125 4.56 6.24 -5.47
CA ILE A 125 6.00 6.45 -5.52
C ILE A 125 6.66 5.17 -5.05
N SER A 126 7.41 4.53 -5.93
CA SER A 126 8.09 3.25 -5.69
C SER A 126 9.59 3.46 -5.62
N ARG A 127 10.25 2.83 -4.65
CA ARG A 127 11.71 2.78 -4.55
C ARG A 127 12.22 1.43 -5.03
N PHE A 128 13.31 1.47 -5.77
CA PHE A 128 13.97 0.31 -6.35
C PHE A 128 15.42 0.23 -5.89
N GLU A 129 15.86 -0.97 -5.55
CA GLU A 129 17.26 -1.32 -5.32
C GLU A 129 17.61 -2.51 -6.21
N ASN A 130 18.68 -2.38 -7.00
CA ASN A 130 19.13 -3.42 -7.93
C ASN A 130 18.00 -3.94 -8.85
N GLY A 131 17.15 -3.04 -9.34
CA GLY A 131 16.03 -3.36 -10.24
C GLY A 131 14.80 -4.01 -9.57
N ARG A 132 14.84 -4.22 -8.25
CA ARG A 132 13.71 -4.75 -7.47
C ARG A 132 13.06 -3.66 -6.65
N GLU A 133 11.73 -3.59 -6.68
CA GLU A 133 11.00 -2.71 -5.79
C GLU A 133 11.17 -3.15 -4.33
N VAL A 134 11.60 -2.22 -3.47
CA VAL A 134 11.83 -2.47 -2.04
C VAL A 134 10.78 -1.83 -1.15
N ASP A 135 10.09 -0.79 -1.66
CA ASP A 135 9.09 -0.03 -0.93
C ASP A 135 8.24 0.78 -1.91
N PHE A 136 7.00 1.08 -1.52
CA PHE A 136 6.14 1.98 -2.26
C PHE A 136 5.20 2.76 -1.34
N LYS A 137 4.84 3.97 -1.76
CA LYS A 137 3.87 4.82 -1.09
C LYS A 137 2.81 5.31 -2.05
N ARG A 138 1.54 5.05 -1.72
CA ARG A 138 0.39 5.60 -2.42
C ARG A 138 -0.03 6.95 -1.81
N LEU A 139 -0.36 7.91 -2.65
CA LEU A 139 -0.85 9.23 -2.26
C LEU A 139 -2.35 9.32 -2.61
N ASP A 140 -3.20 8.85 -1.71
CA ASP A 140 -4.65 8.81 -1.92
C ASP A 140 -5.33 10.16 -1.68
N ASP A 141 -4.68 11.03 -0.92
CA ASP A 141 -5.16 12.34 -0.53
C ASP A 141 -5.01 13.41 -1.62
N VAL A 142 -4.30 13.10 -2.71
CA VAL A 142 -4.11 14.00 -3.87
C VAL A 142 -5.43 14.43 -4.50
N TRP A 143 -6.48 13.61 -4.39
CA TRP A 143 -7.83 13.92 -4.86
C TRP A 143 -8.47 15.11 -4.12
N ASN A 144 -8.05 15.38 -2.88
CA ASN A 144 -8.52 16.51 -2.10
C ASN A 144 -7.78 17.82 -2.42
N LEU A 145 -6.71 17.74 -3.22
CA LEU A 145 -5.79 18.85 -3.49
C LEU A 145 -5.87 19.37 -4.94
N ILE A 146 -6.84 18.91 -5.73
CA ILE A 146 -6.97 19.21 -7.16
C ILE A 146 -7.12 20.72 -7.41
N ASP A 147 -7.93 21.39 -6.60
CA ASP A 147 -8.15 22.84 -6.70
C ASP A 147 -7.10 23.66 -5.94
N LYS A 148 -6.05 23.01 -5.44
CA LYS A 148 -5.00 23.58 -4.58
C LYS A 148 -3.62 23.21 -5.13
N PRO A 149 -3.22 23.75 -6.29
CA PRO A 149 -2.01 23.33 -7.00
C PRO A 149 -0.73 23.44 -6.15
N ASP A 150 -0.61 24.47 -5.32
CA ASP A 150 0.55 24.64 -4.44
C ASP A 150 0.61 23.58 -3.34
N GLU A 151 -0.52 23.28 -2.70
CA GLU A 151 -0.61 22.21 -1.69
C GLU A 151 -0.37 20.83 -2.31
N PHE A 152 -0.91 20.60 -3.51
CA PHE A 152 -0.65 19.38 -4.30
C PHE A 152 0.85 19.22 -4.59
N ASN A 153 1.48 20.27 -5.12
CA ASN A 153 2.89 20.26 -5.47
C ASN A 153 3.78 20.04 -4.25
N GLN A 154 3.45 20.70 -3.13
CA GLN A 154 4.16 20.49 -1.87
C GLN A 154 4.02 19.05 -1.38
N HIS A 155 2.80 18.51 -1.38
CA HIS A 155 2.51 17.17 -0.89
C HIS A 155 3.24 16.10 -1.70
N VAL A 156 3.02 16.08 -3.03
CA VAL A 156 3.63 15.10 -3.93
C VAL A 156 5.15 15.30 -3.97
N GLY A 157 5.63 16.53 -4.09
CA GLY A 157 7.06 16.83 -4.14
C GLY A 157 7.80 16.49 -2.84
N SER A 158 7.16 16.64 -1.67
CA SER A 158 7.74 16.18 -0.41
C SER A 158 7.86 14.65 -0.36
N ALA A 159 6.85 13.94 -0.85
CA ALA A 159 6.89 12.48 -0.89
C ALA A 159 7.98 11.96 -1.82
N ILE A 160 8.17 12.58 -2.99
CA ILE A 160 9.25 12.23 -3.94
C ILE A 160 10.62 12.47 -3.32
N ARG A 161 10.85 13.65 -2.70
CA ARG A 161 12.12 13.96 -2.03
C ARG A 161 12.43 12.95 -0.92
N THR A 162 11.45 12.61 -0.11
CA THR A 162 11.60 11.61 0.95
C THR A 162 12.05 10.26 0.38
N ALA A 163 11.46 9.82 -0.74
CA ALA A 163 11.85 8.57 -1.38
C ALA A 163 13.29 8.64 -1.93
N LEU A 164 13.67 9.75 -2.57
CA LEU A 164 15.01 9.97 -3.13
C LEU A 164 16.10 10.05 -2.06
N ASP A 165 15.80 10.58 -0.87
CA ASP A 165 16.74 10.66 0.25
C ASP A 165 16.96 9.30 0.94
N GLN A 166 16.02 8.37 0.75
CA GLN A 166 16.07 7.00 1.29
C GLN A 166 16.68 5.99 0.31
N SER A 167 17.16 6.44 -0.84
CA SER A 167 17.69 5.59 -1.93
C SER A 167 19.20 5.69 -2.07
#